data_AF-A0A953IU80-F1
#
_entry.id   AF-A0A953IU80-F1
#
_cell.length_a   1.000
_cell.length_b   1.000
_cell.length_c   1.000
_cell.angle_alpha   90.00
_cell.angle_beta   90.00
_cell.angle_gamma   90.00
#
_symmetry.space_group_name_H-M   'P 1'
#
loop_
_entity.id
_entity.type
_entity.pdbx_description
1 polymer ?
#
loop_
_entity_poly.entity_id
_entity_poly.type
_entity_poly.pdbx_seq_one_letter_code
_entity_poly.pdbx_strand_id
1 'polypeptide(L)'
;MSAQDVCDLPGIVARWHHDPANLVQILREVQDSCGTIPSDTLDRLAKLLDVPRVRIESTASFYAFFHAESHGAYEILFSDNIIDRMAGKEALKQYFCERLWLEPR
;
A
#
# COMPACT_ATOMS: atom_id res chain seq x y z
N MET A 1 10.89 -21.18 -0.95
CA MET A 1 11.18 -20.27 0.18
C MET A 1 9.97 -19.39 0.35
N SER A 2 9.04 -19.79 1.22
CA SER A 2 7.77 -19.10 1.44
C SER A 2 8.01 -17.78 2.18
N ALA A 3 7.65 -16.66 1.57
CA ALA A 3 7.79 -15.29 2.10
C ALA A 3 6.87 -14.98 3.31
N GLN A 4 6.42 -16.01 4.05
CA GLN A 4 5.39 -15.90 5.07
C GLN A 4 5.90 -15.55 6.48
N ASP A 5 7.22 -15.46 6.68
CA ASP A 5 7.87 -15.25 7.99
C ASP A 5 8.35 -13.81 8.25
N VAL A 6 8.13 -12.85 7.35
CA VAL A 6 8.77 -11.51 7.47
C VAL A 6 7.91 -10.49 8.22
N CYS A 7 6.59 -10.69 8.36
CA CYS A 7 5.70 -9.66 8.87
C CYS A 7 4.95 -10.03 10.17
N ASP A 8 5.21 -9.26 11.23
CA ASP A 8 4.58 -9.40 12.55
C ASP A 8 3.17 -8.75 12.59
N LEU A 9 2.20 -9.39 11.92
CA LEU A 9 0.80 -8.94 11.96
C LEU A 9 0.23 -8.87 13.39
N PRO A 10 0.46 -9.88 14.27
CA PRO A 10 -0.05 -9.81 15.64
C PRO A 10 0.49 -8.61 16.40
N GLY A 11 1.79 -8.31 16.29
CA GLY A 11 2.39 -7.15 16.95
C GLY A 11 1.87 -5.82 16.40
N ILE A 12 1.63 -5.71 15.08
CA ILE A 12 1.00 -4.52 14.50
C ILE A 12 -0.40 -4.33 15.08
N VAL A 13 -1.24 -5.36 15.03
CA VAL A 13 -2.63 -5.26 15.53
C VAL A 13 -2.67 -4.96 17.03
N ALA A 14 -1.74 -5.53 17.82
CA ALA A 14 -1.62 -5.26 19.24
C ALA A 14 -1.27 -3.79 19.55
N ARG A 15 -0.40 -3.14 18.75
CA ARG A 15 -0.08 -1.71 18.91
C ARG A 15 -1.31 -0.81 18.74
N TRP A 16 -2.28 -1.26 17.95
CA TRP A 16 -3.57 -0.59 17.74
C TRP A 16 -4.69 -1.12 18.62
N HIS A 17 -4.37 -1.87 19.67
CA HIS A 17 -5.33 -2.42 20.63
C HIS A 17 -6.44 -3.29 20.00
N HIS A 18 -6.15 -3.94 18.86
CA HIS A 18 -7.14 -4.69 18.10
C HIS A 18 -8.37 -3.87 17.68
N ASP A 19 -8.27 -2.54 17.61
CA ASP A 19 -9.40 -1.67 17.32
C ASP A 19 -9.62 -1.51 15.80
N PRO A 20 -10.72 -2.05 15.24
CA PRO A 20 -11.02 -1.95 13.82
C PRO A 20 -11.40 -0.53 13.38
N ALA A 21 -11.56 0.45 14.29
CA ALA A 21 -11.67 1.86 13.92
C ALA A 21 -10.37 2.39 13.29
N ASN A 22 -9.22 1.78 13.59
CA ASN A 22 -7.91 2.17 13.09
C ASN A 22 -7.48 1.42 11.81
N LEU A 23 -8.42 0.79 11.10
CA LEU A 23 -8.14 -0.14 10.00
C LEU A 23 -7.23 0.43 8.91
N VAL A 24 -7.40 1.71 8.54
CA VAL A 24 -6.53 2.37 7.56
C VAL A 24 -5.09 2.47 8.07
N GLN A 25 -4.90 2.81 9.35
CA GLN A 25 -3.57 2.91 9.96
C GLN A 25 -2.91 1.54 10.11
N ILE A 26 -3.70 0.53 10.51
CA ILE A 26 -3.25 -0.86 10.58
C ILE A 26 -2.79 -1.34 9.20
N LEU A 27 -3.61 -1.17 8.16
CA LEU A 27 -3.25 -1.58 6.80
C LEU A 27 -2.01 -0.83 6.27
N ARG A 28 -1.84 0.45 6.64
CA ARG A 28 -0.65 1.22 6.29
C ARG A 28 0.60 0.65 6.93
N GLU A 29 0.56 0.37 8.23
CA GLU A 29 1.70 -0.22 8.94
C GLU A 29 2.01 -1.65 8.48
N VAL A 30 0.97 -2.41 8.12
CA VAL A 30 1.11 -3.71 7.45
C VAL A 30 1.83 -3.55 6.12
N GLN A 31 1.44 -2.61 5.25
CA GLN A 31 2.15 -2.40 4.00
C GLN A 31 3.59 -1.90 4.21
N ASP A 32 3.82 -0.99 5.15
CA ASP A 32 5.16 -0.48 5.47
C ASP A 32 6.09 -1.60 5.97
N SER A 33 5.55 -2.56 6.72
CA SER A 33 6.32 -3.68 7.30
C SER A 33 6.44 -4.88 6.36
N CYS A 34 5.36 -5.22 5.64
CA CYS A 34 5.27 -6.41 4.79
C CYS A 34 5.58 -6.11 3.30
N GLY A 35 5.63 -4.83 2.90
CA GLY A 35 5.78 -4.37 1.52
C GLY A 35 4.47 -4.37 0.72
N THR A 36 3.63 -5.39 0.86
CA THR A 36 2.34 -5.51 0.15
C THR A 36 1.26 -6.11 1.04
N ILE A 37 0.00 -6.01 0.60
CA ILE A 37 -1.16 -6.57 1.30
C ILE A 37 -1.82 -7.66 0.43
N PRO A 38 -1.25 -8.89 0.36
CA PRO A 38 -1.85 -9.99 -0.38
C PRO A 38 -3.13 -10.52 0.31
N SER A 39 -3.95 -11.30 -0.41
CA SER A 39 -5.24 -11.80 0.13
C SER A 39 -5.07 -12.59 1.44
N ASP A 40 -4.02 -13.40 1.57
CA ASP A 40 -3.73 -14.15 2.80
C ASP A 40 -3.53 -13.22 4.02
N THR A 41 -2.99 -12.02 3.82
CA THR A 41 -2.84 -11.00 4.86
C THR A 41 -4.20 -10.44 5.29
N LEU A 42 -5.11 -10.21 4.34
CA LEU A 42 -6.48 -9.79 4.64
C LEU A 42 -7.22 -10.83 5.48
N ASP A 43 -7.07 -12.12 5.14
CA ASP A 43 -7.69 -13.23 5.87
C ASP A 43 -7.15 -13.33 7.31
N ARG A 44 -5.84 -13.12 7.50
CA ARG A 44 -5.21 -13.09 8.83
C ARG A 44 -5.69 -11.89 9.65
N LEU A 45 -5.74 -10.70 9.06
CA LEU A 45 -6.22 -9.49 9.74
C LEU A 45 -7.70 -9.61 10.15
N ALA A 46 -8.54 -10.26 9.32
CA ALA A 46 -9.95 -10.50 9.64
C ALA A 46 -10.10 -11.32 10.92
N LYS A 47 -9.25 -12.34 11.10
CA LYS A 47 -9.23 -13.16 12.32
C LYS A 47 -8.66 -12.39 13.53
N LEU A 48 -7.62 -11.58 13.34
CA LEU A 48 -6.97 -10.84 14.44
C LEU A 48 -7.81 -9.68 14.98
N LEU A 49 -8.62 -9.05 14.12
CA LEU A 49 -9.48 -7.91 14.45
C LEU A 49 -10.93 -8.30 14.74
N ASP A 50 -11.28 -9.58 14.58
CA ASP A 50 -12.64 -10.10 14.71
C ASP A 50 -13.67 -9.31 13.88
N VAL A 51 -13.33 -9.07 12.59
CA VAL A 51 -14.21 -8.39 11.64
C VAL A 51 -14.36 -9.17 10.34
N PRO A 52 -15.48 -8.99 9.59
CA PRO A 52 -15.64 -9.60 8.29
C PRO A 52 -14.51 -9.23 7.33
N ARG A 53 -13.93 -10.22 6.62
CA ARG A 53 -12.90 -10.03 5.58
C ARG A 53 -13.26 -8.92 4.60
N VAL A 54 -14.53 -8.87 4.17
CA VAL A 54 -15.03 -7.88 3.21
C VAL A 54 -14.83 -6.44 3.70
N ARG A 55 -14.87 -6.17 5.02
CA ARG A 55 -14.63 -4.84 5.58
C ARG A 55 -13.17 -4.41 5.35
N ILE A 56 -12.25 -5.34 5.54
CA ILE A 56 -10.81 -5.11 5.33
C ILE A 56 -10.52 -4.95 3.84
N GLU A 57 -11.03 -5.85 3.01
CA GLU A 57 -10.86 -5.80 1.55
C GLU A 57 -11.47 -4.53 0.95
N SER A 58 -12.64 -4.09 1.41
CA SER A 58 -13.26 -2.85 0.95
C SER A 58 -12.43 -1.63 1.33
N THR A 59 -11.81 -1.64 2.52
CA THR A 59 -10.92 -0.55 2.94
C THR A 59 -9.63 -0.56 2.12
N ALA A 60 -9.02 -1.73 1.91
CA ALA A 60 -7.81 -1.87 1.11
C ALA A 60 -8.02 -1.47 -0.36
N SER A 61 -9.16 -1.83 -0.95
CA SER A 61 -9.47 -1.49 -2.35
C SER A 61 -9.95 -0.05 -2.56
N PHE A 62 -10.47 0.61 -1.53
CA PHE A 62 -10.92 2.00 -1.61
C PHE A 62 -9.74 3.00 -1.71
N TYR A 63 -8.65 2.75 -1.01
CA TYR A 63 -7.49 3.65 -0.98
C TYR A 63 -6.43 3.24 -2.01
N ALA A 64 -6.18 4.12 -2.97
CA ALA A 64 -5.28 3.84 -4.10
C ALA A 64 -3.81 3.57 -3.73
N PHE A 65 -3.38 3.89 -2.51
CA PHE A 65 -2.00 3.65 -2.05
C PHE A 65 -1.77 2.24 -1.48
N PHE A 66 -2.82 1.42 -1.35
CA PHE A 66 -2.67 0.02 -0.96
C PHE A 66 -2.51 -0.87 -2.19
N HIS A 67 -1.54 -1.79 -2.13
CA HIS A 67 -1.20 -2.66 -3.25
C HIS A 67 -1.04 -4.10 -2.79
N ALA A 68 -1.63 -5.03 -3.56
CA ALA A 68 -1.51 -6.47 -3.31
C ALA A 68 -0.18 -7.06 -3.80
N GLU A 69 0.44 -6.40 -4.79
CA GLU A 69 1.68 -6.80 -5.43
C GLU A 69 2.73 -5.70 -5.31
N SER A 70 4.01 -6.06 -5.33
CA SER A 70 5.10 -5.11 -5.12
C SER A 70 5.37 -4.33 -6.40
N HIS A 71 5.49 -3.01 -6.27
CA HIS A 71 5.88 -2.11 -7.37
C HIS A 71 7.40 -1.88 -7.44
N GLY A 72 8.19 -2.62 -6.64
CA GLY A 72 9.62 -2.42 -6.48
C GLY A 72 9.96 -1.69 -5.18
N ALA A 73 11.22 -1.29 -5.04
CA ALA A 73 11.72 -0.65 -3.81
C ALA A 73 11.27 0.81 -3.65
N TYR A 74 10.94 1.48 -4.76
CA TYR A 74 10.54 2.87 -4.79
C TYR A 74 9.38 3.06 -5.75
N GLU A 75 8.35 3.76 -5.29
CA GLU A 75 7.24 4.22 -6.12
C GLU A 75 7.34 5.72 -6.32
N ILE A 76 7.42 6.16 -7.58
CA ILE A 76 7.49 7.57 -7.95
C ILE A 76 6.14 7.98 -8.52
N LEU A 77 5.39 8.76 -7.73
CA LEU A 77 4.07 9.26 -8.11
C LEU A 77 4.19 10.68 -8.66
N PHE A 78 3.67 10.89 -9.87
CA PHE A 78 3.49 12.22 -10.44
C PHE A 78 2.06 12.70 -10.16
N SER A 79 1.93 13.89 -9.58
CA SER A 79 0.63 14.51 -9.34
C SER A 79 -0.11 14.78 -10.66
N ASP A 80 -1.42 14.51 -10.69
CA ASP A 80 -2.30 14.91 -11.80
C ASP A 80 -3.14 16.15 -11.53
N ASN A 81 -2.53 17.17 -10.93
CA ASN A 81 -3.20 18.46 -10.74
C ASN A 81 -2.87 19.44 -11.89
N ILE A 82 -3.72 20.45 -12.05
CA ILE A 82 -3.56 21.47 -13.10
C ILE A 82 -2.35 22.38 -12.88
N ILE A 83 -2.02 22.68 -11.62
CA ILE A 83 -0.92 23.59 -11.28
C ILE A 83 0.43 23.01 -11.71
N ASP A 84 0.67 21.74 -11.41
CA ASP A 84 1.90 21.02 -11.77
C ASP A 84 1.97 20.80 -13.29
N ARG A 85 0.83 20.58 -13.94
CA ARG A 85 0.77 20.54 -15.40
C ARG A 85 1.18 21.88 -16.01
N MET A 86 0.69 22.99 -15.47
CA MET A 86 1.07 24.34 -15.90
C MET A 86 2.52 24.68 -15.56
N ALA A 87 3.06 24.13 -14.47
CA ALA A 87 4.45 24.26 -14.05
C ALA A 87 5.43 23.35 -14.83
N GLY A 88 4.94 22.56 -15.79
CA GLY A 88 5.77 21.77 -16.68
C GLY A 88 6.15 20.38 -16.15
N LYS A 89 5.33 19.76 -15.28
CA LYS A 89 5.58 18.40 -14.76
C LYS A 89 5.86 17.35 -15.84
N GLU A 90 5.33 17.52 -17.05
CA GLU A 90 5.52 16.56 -18.16
C GLU A 90 7.00 16.47 -18.56
N ALA A 91 7.71 17.60 -18.56
CA ALA A 91 9.15 17.61 -18.83
C ALA A 91 9.93 16.88 -17.73
N LEU A 92 9.50 16.99 -16.48
CA LEU A 92 10.08 16.27 -15.36
C LEU A 92 9.80 14.76 -15.46
N LYS A 93 8.56 14.36 -15.80
CA LYS A 93 8.18 12.97 -16.02
C LYS A 93 9.04 12.33 -17.10
N GLN A 94 9.18 13.01 -18.24
CA GLN A 94 10.02 12.57 -19.35
C GLN A 94 11.49 12.41 -18.94
N TYR A 95 12.04 13.40 -18.21
CA TYR A 95 13.41 13.32 -17.69
C TYR A 95 13.64 12.10 -16.79
N PHE A 96 12.69 11.78 -15.91
CA PHE A 96 12.77 10.59 -15.06
C PHE A 96 12.69 9.30 -15.88
N CYS A 97 11.77 9.21 -16.84
CA CYS A 97 11.64 8.06 -17.73
C CYS A 97 12.95 7.78 -18.50
N GLU A 98 13.57 8.81 -19.07
CA GLU A 98 14.85 8.69 -19.79
C GLU A 98 16.01 8.26 -18.87
N ARG A 99 16.06 8.78 -17.64
CA ARG A 99 17.14 8.46 -16.70
C ARG A 99 17.02 7.09 -16.07
N LEU A 100 15.78 6.63 -15.85
CA LEU A 100 15.48 5.35 -15.22
C LEU A 100 15.21 4.24 -16.24
N TRP A 101 15.28 4.54 -17.54
CA TRP A 101 15.02 3.59 -18.64
C TRP A 101 13.61 2.98 -18.54
N LEU A 102 12.62 3.84 -18.27
CA LEU A 102 11.22 3.48 -18.09
C LEU A 102 10.36 4.07 -19.20
N GLU A 103 9.29 3.37 -19.55
CA GLU A 103 8.23 3.91 -20.40
C GLU A 103 7.24 4.72 -19.54
N PRO A 104 6.77 5.90 -20.00
CA PRO A 104 5.70 6.62 -19.33
C PRO A 104 4.41 5.79 -19.34
N ARG A 105 3.97 5.37 -18.16
CA ARG A 105 2.63 4.80 -17.93
C ARG A 105 1.56 5.89 -17.88
#